data_AF-A0A3D8K4F5-F1
#
_entry.id   AF-A0A3D8K4F5-F1
#
_cell.length_a   1.000
_cell.length_b   1.000
_cell.length_c   1.000
_cell.angle_alpha   90.00
_cell.angle_beta   90.00
_cell.angle_gamma   90.00
#
_symmetry.space_group_name_H-M   'P 1'
#
loop_
_entity.id
_entity.type
_entity.pdbx_description
1 polymer ?
#
loop_
_entity_poly.entity_id
_entity_poly.type
_entity_poly.pdbx_seq_one_letter_code
_entity_poly.pdbx_strand_id
1 'polypeptide(L)'
;MENQKIASEEVQIKRAKSSMRFAIVAMFVVCMSIPIVNILFGMFFVFWLSMSIFGASARRSVDFGWLLLGAALCMFGFFLPVIFEGPTASGMLFGWTLEAGLNIAVAVFILLGRLGHLLFKPD
;
A
#
# COMPACT_ATOMS: atom_id res chain seq x y z
N MET A 1 34.64 -1.29 -22.53
CA MET A 1 33.24 -0.94 -22.87
C MET A 1 32.20 -1.85 -22.21
N GLU A 2 32.57 -3.05 -21.75
CA GLU A 2 31.68 -4.01 -21.09
C GLU A 2 31.15 -3.52 -19.72
N ASN A 3 32.01 -2.93 -18.89
CA ASN A 3 31.63 -2.38 -17.57
C ASN A 3 30.60 -1.24 -17.62
N GLN A 4 30.57 -0.43 -18.69
CA GLN A 4 29.58 0.64 -18.84
C GLN A 4 28.19 0.09 -19.21
N LYS A 5 28.14 -1.06 -19.89
CA LYS A 5 26.89 -1.71 -20.28
C LYS A 5 26.23 -2.42 -19.10
N ILE A 6 27.03 -3.09 -18.27
CA ILE A 6 26.58 -3.75 -17.03
C ILE A 6 26.10 -2.70 -16.00
N ALA A 7 26.84 -1.59 -15.84
CA ALA A 7 26.40 -0.48 -14.97
C ALA A 7 25.09 0.16 -15.47
N SER A 8 24.87 0.24 -16.79
CA SER A 8 23.62 0.74 -17.36
C SER A 8 22.43 -0.20 -17.08
N GLU A 9 22.62 -1.51 -17.19
CA GLU A 9 21.59 -2.51 -16.91
C GLU A 9 21.21 -2.54 -15.42
N GLU A 10 22.19 -2.50 -14.50
CA GLU A 10 21.91 -2.42 -13.06
C GLU A 10 21.15 -1.15 -12.67
N VAL A 11 21.48 -0.01 -13.30
CA VAL A 11 20.77 1.26 -13.08
C VAL A 11 19.35 1.20 -13.65
N GLN A 12 19.15 0.55 -14.79
CA GLN A 12 17.82 0.35 -15.37
C GLN A 12 16.95 -0.58 -14.51
N ILE A 13 17.50 -1.67 -13.98
CA ILE A 13 16.81 -2.59 -13.08
C ILE A 13 16.43 -1.90 -11.77
N LYS A 14 17.35 -1.12 -11.17
CA LYS A 14 17.04 -0.33 -9.96
C LYS A 14 15.94 0.70 -10.22
N ARG A 15 15.96 1.39 -11.36
CA ARG A 15 14.89 2.32 -11.76
C ARG A 15 13.57 1.61 -11.98
N ALA A 16 13.55 0.45 -12.64
CA ALA A 16 12.35 -0.35 -12.87
C ALA A 16 11.74 -0.86 -11.56
N LYS A 17 12.56 -1.30 -10.60
CA LYS A 17 12.10 -1.71 -9.26
C LYS A 17 11.51 -0.53 -8.48
N SER A 18 12.12 0.66 -8.60
CA SER A 18 11.61 1.88 -7.99
C SER A 18 10.30 2.36 -8.62
N SER A 19 10.17 2.32 -9.95
CA SER A 19 8.95 2.73 -10.66
C SER A 19 7.79 1.77 -10.38
N MET A 20 8.06 0.47 -10.31
CA MET A 20 7.06 -0.54 -9.94
C MET A 20 6.55 -0.31 -8.51
N ARG A 21 7.44 -0.05 -7.55
CA ARG A 21 7.04 0.27 -6.16
C ARG A 21 6.19 1.53 -6.09
N PHE A 22 6.57 2.57 -6.82
CA PHE A 22 5.79 3.80 -6.91
C PHE A 22 4.40 3.55 -7.52
N ALA A 23 4.32 2.79 -8.61
CA ALA A 23 3.06 2.44 -9.26
C ALA A 23 2.13 1.66 -8.32
N ILE A 24 2.68 0.73 -7.52
CA ILE A 24 1.90 -0.03 -6.52
C ILE A 24 1.34 0.91 -5.46
N VAL A 25 2.15 1.85 -4.92
CA VAL A 25 1.66 2.82 -3.92
C VAL A 25 0.58 3.71 -4.52
N ALA A 26 0.80 4.26 -5.72
CA ALA A 26 -0.16 5.13 -6.38
C ALA A 26 -1.49 4.41 -6.65
N MET A 27 -1.44 3.19 -7.19
CA MET A 27 -2.61 2.36 -7.44
C MET A 27 -3.34 2.03 -6.13
N PHE A 28 -2.60 1.65 -5.09
CA PHE A 28 -3.17 1.34 -3.78
C PHE A 28 -3.92 2.55 -3.21
N VAL A 29 -3.30 3.74 -3.20
CA VAL A 29 -3.91 4.95 -2.65
C VAL A 29 -5.19 5.32 -3.39
N VAL A 30 -5.16 5.29 -4.73
CA VAL A 30 -6.35 5.57 -5.55
C VAL A 30 -7.48 4.58 -5.27
N CYS A 31 -7.18 3.28 -5.19
CA CYS A 31 -8.17 2.25 -4.90
C CYS A 31 -8.76 2.39 -3.49
N MET A 32 -7.93 2.75 -2.50
CA MET A 32 -8.38 2.89 -1.11
C MET A 32 -9.10 4.21 -0.84
N SER A 33 -8.93 5.23 -1.69
CA SER A 33 -9.61 6.53 -1.56
C SER A 33 -11.04 6.57 -2.10
N ILE A 34 -11.48 5.55 -2.86
CA ILE A 34 -12.87 5.46 -3.34
C ILE A 34 -13.61 4.45 -2.46
N PRO A 35 -14.70 4.80 -1.75
CA PRO A 35 -15.27 3.96 -0.68
C PRO A 35 -15.66 2.54 -1.11
N ILE A 36 -16.40 2.43 -2.22
CA ILE A 36 -16.84 1.13 -2.76
C ILE A 36 -15.64 0.32 -3.24
N VAL A 37 -14.66 0.99 -3.86
CA VAL A 37 -13.43 0.34 -4.35
C VAL A 37 -12.58 -0.11 -3.17
N ASN A 38 -12.47 0.67 -2.10
CA ASN A 38 -11.75 0.33 -0.87
C ASN A 38 -12.32 -0.94 -0.25
N ILE A 39 -13.65 -1.07 -0.15
CA ILE A 39 -14.25 -2.30 0.38
C ILE A 39 -13.92 -3.50 -0.52
N LEU A 40 -14.13 -3.39 -1.84
CA LEU A 40 -13.93 -4.50 -2.77
C LEU A 40 -12.45 -4.89 -2.90
N PHE A 41 -11.59 -3.92 -3.22
CA PHE A 41 -10.14 -4.12 -3.34
C PHE A 41 -9.51 -4.44 -2.00
N GLY A 42 -9.90 -3.78 -0.91
CA GLY A 42 -9.39 -4.03 0.43
C GLY A 42 -9.69 -5.45 0.90
N MET A 43 -10.93 -5.93 0.73
CA MET A 43 -11.25 -7.33 1.01
C MET A 43 -10.43 -8.28 0.13
N PHE A 44 -10.38 -8.05 -1.18
CA PHE A 44 -9.56 -8.87 -2.08
C PHE A 44 -8.09 -8.91 -1.63
N PHE A 45 -7.53 -7.76 -1.25
CA PHE A 45 -6.15 -7.64 -0.80
C PHE A 45 -5.90 -8.39 0.50
N VAL A 46 -6.82 -8.29 1.46
CA VAL A 46 -6.77 -9.04 2.72
C VAL A 46 -6.82 -10.54 2.44
N PHE A 47 -7.75 -11.02 1.63
CA PHE A 47 -7.85 -12.45 1.28
C PHE A 47 -6.59 -12.95 0.58
N TRP A 48 -6.12 -12.22 -0.43
CA TRP A 48 -4.96 -12.60 -1.22
C TRP A 48 -3.68 -12.63 -0.37
N LEU A 49 -3.40 -11.58 0.41
CA LEU A 49 -2.24 -11.57 1.30
C LEU A 49 -2.36 -12.60 2.42
N SER A 50 -3.56 -12.87 2.93
CA SER A 50 -3.77 -13.94 3.92
C SER A 50 -3.34 -15.30 3.39
N MET A 51 -3.69 -15.63 2.14
CA MET A 51 -3.23 -16.87 1.49
C MET A 51 -1.70 -16.89 1.35
N SER A 52 -1.09 -15.76 0.94
CA SER A 52 0.37 -15.63 0.84
C SER A 52 1.07 -15.80 2.19
N ILE A 53 0.50 -15.26 3.27
CA ILE A 53 1.04 -15.44 4.64
C ILE A 53 1.00 -16.92 5.03
N PHE A 54 -0.12 -17.62 4.79
CA PHE A 54 -0.20 -19.05 5.09
C PHE A 54 0.82 -19.89 4.32
N GLY A 55 1.02 -19.58 3.04
CA GLY A 55 1.91 -20.34 2.15
C GLY A 55 3.40 -20.05 2.32
N ALA A 56 3.78 -18.82 2.65
CA ALA A 56 5.18 -18.38 2.57
C ALA A 56 5.75 -17.73 3.84
N SER A 57 4.93 -17.29 4.79
CA SER A 57 5.45 -16.61 5.99
C SER A 57 5.87 -17.60 7.09
N ALA A 58 7.10 -17.42 7.60
CA ALA A 58 7.59 -18.07 8.81
C ALA A 58 7.09 -17.40 10.11
N ARG A 59 6.57 -16.16 10.03
CA ARG A 59 6.10 -15.35 11.17
C ARG A 59 4.63 -14.95 11.01
N ARG A 60 3.80 -15.94 10.71
CA ARG A 60 2.39 -15.76 10.31
C ARG A 60 1.60 -14.82 11.22
N SER A 61 1.71 -14.97 12.55
CA SER A 61 0.94 -14.15 13.51
C SER A 61 1.28 -12.67 13.43
N VAL A 62 2.56 -12.33 13.26
CA VAL A 62 3.02 -10.94 13.14
C VAL A 62 2.55 -10.35 11.81
N ASP A 63 2.64 -11.11 10.73
CA ASP A 63 2.22 -10.63 9.41
C ASP A 63 0.70 -10.46 9.31
N PHE A 64 -0.08 -11.36 9.92
CA PHE A 64 -1.52 -11.17 10.09
C PHE A 64 -1.84 -9.92 10.91
N GLY A 65 -1.08 -9.67 11.98
CA GLY A 65 -1.22 -8.45 12.78
C GLY A 65 -1.02 -7.18 11.94
N TRP A 66 0.02 -7.14 11.10
CA TRP A 66 0.27 -6.02 10.20
C TRP A 66 -0.80 -5.89 9.11
N LEU A 67 -1.28 -7.00 8.56
CA LEU A 67 -2.35 -7.00 7.56
C LEU A 67 -3.66 -6.43 8.12
N LEU A 68 -4.07 -6.89 9.30
CA LEU A 68 -5.29 -6.42 9.97
C LEU A 68 -5.16 -4.96 10.42
N LEU A 69 -3.99 -4.56 10.91
CA LEU A 69 -3.73 -3.16 11.25
C LEU A 69 -3.83 -2.27 10.01
N GLY A 70 -3.23 -2.68 8.88
CA GLY A 70 -3.33 -1.95 7.62
C GLY A 70 -4.77 -1.82 7.13
N ALA A 71 -5.53 -2.91 7.18
CA ALA A 71 -6.95 -2.90 6.81
C ALA A 71 -7.78 -1.97 7.71
N ALA A 72 -7.53 -2.00 9.03
CA ALA A 72 -8.21 -1.11 9.98
C ALA A 72 -7.87 0.37 9.72
N LEU A 73 -6.61 0.69 9.41
CA LEU A 73 -6.19 2.05 9.08
C LEU A 73 -6.81 2.55 7.77
N CYS A 74 -6.88 1.72 6.72
CA CYS A 74 -7.55 2.09 5.47
C CYS A 74 -9.06 2.30 5.67
N MET A 75 -9.70 1.47 6.50
CA MET A 75 -11.11 1.63 6.86
C MET A 75 -11.35 2.88 7.72
N PHE A 76 -10.44 3.18 8.66
CA PHE A 76 -10.53 4.39 9.47
C PHE A 76 -10.32 5.66 8.63
N GLY A 77 -9.37 5.63 7.69
CA GLY A 77 -9.09 6.72 6.75
C GLY A 77 -10.34 7.19 6.01
N PHE A 78 -11.19 6.26 5.58
CA PHE A 78 -12.46 6.54 4.93
C PHE A 78 -13.41 7.43 5.77
N PHE A 79 -13.36 7.33 7.10
CA PHE A 79 -14.22 8.15 7.96
C PHE A 79 -13.64 9.55 8.23
N LEU A 80 -12.37 9.82 7.90
CA LEU A 80 -11.75 11.12 8.16
C LEU A 80 -12.45 12.28 7.43
N PRO A 81 -12.78 12.19 6.12
CA PRO A 81 -13.58 13.20 5.44
C PRO A 81 -14.88 13.53 6.17
N VAL A 82 -15.59 12.50 6.66
CA VAL A 82 -16.87 12.62 7.37
C VAL A 82 -16.70 13.25 8.77
N ILE A 83 -15.63 12.90 9.49
CA ILE A 83 -15.35 13.46 10.82
C ILE A 83 -14.98 14.95 10.75
N PHE A 84 -14.31 15.36 9.67
CA PHE A 84 -13.93 16.76 9.42
C PHE A 84 -14.98 17.54 8.63
N GLU A 85 -16.21 17.02 8.48
CA GLU A 85 -17.37 17.72 7.93
C GLU A 85 -17.78 18.90 8.83
N GLY A 86 -17.09 20.02 8.66
CA GLY A 86 -17.73 21.34 8.72
C GLY A 86 -18.34 21.67 7.34
N PRO A 87 -19.35 22.56 7.25
CA PRO A 87 -20.14 22.84 6.03
C PRO A 87 -19.37 23.54 4.89
N THR A 88 -18.05 23.42 4.85
CA THR A 88 -17.14 24.14 3.96
C THR A 88 -16.32 23.17 3.12
N ALA A 89 -16.16 23.45 1.82
CA ALA A 89 -15.35 22.67 0.89
C ALA A 89 -13.91 22.41 1.36
N SER A 90 -13.37 23.27 2.24
CA SER A 90 -12.05 23.10 2.87
C SER A 90 -11.96 21.90 3.82
N GLY A 91 -13.02 21.58 4.57
CA GLY A 91 -13.05 20.43 5.50
C GLY A 91 -13.01 19.09 4.76
N MET A 92 -13.75 19.01 3.66
CA MET A 92 -13.76 17.84 2.77
C MET A 92 -12.38 17.59 2.12
N LEU A 93 -11.74 18.63 1.58
CA LEU A 93 -10.39 18.52 1.02
C LEU A 93 -9.35 18.12 2.08
N PHE A 94 -9.46 18.68 3.28
CA PHE A 94 -8.55 18.37 4.38
C PHE A 94 -8.68 16.91 4.84
N GLY A 95 -9.91 16.44 5.05
CA GLY A 95 -10.16 15.05 5.43
C GLY A 95 -9.71 14.06 4.36
N TRP A 96 -9.94 14.36 3.06
CA TRP A 96 -9.43 13.53 1.97
C TRP A 96 -7.89 13.52 1.90
N THR A 97 -7.24 14.67 2.13
CA THR A 97 -5.77 14.74 2.14
C THR A 97 -5.17 13.90 3.28
N LEU A 98 -5.81 13.91 4.45
CA LEU A 98 -5.42 13.05 5.57
C LEU A 98 -5.63 11.57 5.28
N GLU A 99 -6.75 11.21 4.66
CA GLU A 99 -7.02 9.85 4.19
C GLU A 99 -5.94 9.37 3.20
N ALA A 100 -5.66 10.18 2.17
CA ALA A 100 -4.64 9.85 1.18
C ALA A 100 -3.26 9.69 1.83
N GLY A 101 -2.90 10.58 2.77
CA GLY A 101 -1.67 10.49 3.55
C GLY A 101 -1.58 9.21 4.39
N LEU A 102 -2.69 8.81 5.02
CA LEU A 102 -2.77 7.57 5.79
C LEU A 102 -2.63 6.33 4.89
N ASN A 103 -3.30 6.32 3.73
CA ASN A 103 -3.19 5.24 2.76
C ASN A 103 -1.78 5.13 2.17
N ILE A 104 -1.08 6.25 1.96
CA ILE A 104 0.34 6.27 1.58
C ILE A 104 1.19 5.63 2.68
N ALA A 105 0.96 6.00 3.95
CA ALA A 105 1.70 5.43 5.07
C ALA A 105 1.48 3.91 5.17
N VAL A 106 0.25 3.43 5.03
CA VAL A 106 -0.07 2.00 5.00
C VAL A 106 0.63 1.31 3.82
N ALA A 107 0.57 1.89 2.61
CA ALA A 107 1.23 1.32 1.43
C ALA A 107 2.75 1.20 1.59
N VAL A 108 3.41 2.23 2.13
CA VAL A 108 4.87 2.24 2.27
C VAL A 108 5.34 1.35 3.42
N PHE A 109 4.74 1.50 4.61
CA PHE A 109 5.25 0.81 5.81
C PHE A 109 4.73 -0.62 5.94
N ILE A 110 3.45 -0.85 5.65
CA ILE A 110 2.83 -2.17 5.83
C ILE A 110 3.00 -2.98 4.57
N LEU A 111 2.54 -2.47 3.43
CA LEU A 111 2.47 -3.24 2.18
C LEU A 111 3.85 -3.50 1.57
N LEU A 112 4.64 -2.44 1.34
CA LEU A 112 5.98 -2.56 0.77
C LEU A 112 7.06 -2.88 1.82
N GLY A 113 6.84 -2.50 3.08
CA GLY A 113 7.78 -2.71 4.18
C GLY A 113 7.63 -4.08 4.83
N ARG A 114 6.66 -4.20 5.75
CA ARG A 114 6.46 -5.42 6.56
C ARG A 114 6.04 -6.63 5.73
N LEU A 115 5.07 -6.46 4.85
CA LEU A 115 4.51 -7.52 4.00
C LEU A 115 5.18 -7.59 2.62
N GLY A 116 6.14 -6.71 2.35
CA GLY A 116 6.79 -6.62 1.03
C GLY A 116 7.52 -7.90 0.64
N HIS A 117 8.02 -8.66 1.62
CA HIS A 117 8.65 -9.96 1.39
C HIS A 117 7.70 -11.02 0.80
N LEU A 118 6.38 -10.84 0.93
CA LEU A 118 5.36 -11.70 0.32
C LEU A 118 5.02 -11.27 -1.11
N LEU A 119 5.24 -9.99 -1.43
CA LEU A 119 4.93 -9.38 -2.72
C LEU A 119 6.11 -9.44 -3.69
N PHE A 120 7.32 -9.32 -3.16
CA PHE A 120 8.56 -9.37 -3.93
C PHE A 120 9.40 -10.52 -3.38
N LYS A 121 9.57 -11.58 -4.18
CA LYS A 121 10.60 -12.57 -3.89
C LYS A 121 11.97 -11.85 -3.86
N PRO A 122 12.85 -12.17 -2.90
CA PRO A 122 14.24 -11.80 -3.04
C PRO A 122 14.77 -12.47 -4.31
N ASP A 123 15.34 -11.66 -5.20
CA ASP A 123 16.14 -12.14 -6.32
C ASP A 123 17.39 -12.85 -5.78
#